data_AF-A0A920KMH3-F1
#
_entry.id   AF-A0A920KMH3-F1
#
_cell.length_a   1.000
_cell.length_b   1.000
_cell.length_c   1.000
_cell.angle_alpha   90.00
_cell.angle_beta   90.00
_cell.angle_gamma   90.00
#
_symmetry.space_group_name_H-M   'P 1'
#
loop_
_entity.id
_entity.type
_entity.pdbx_description
1 polymer ?
#
loop_
_entity_poly.entity_id
_entity_poly.type
_entity_poly.pdbx_seq_one_letter_code
_entity_poly.pdbx_strand_id
1 'polypeptide(L)'
;MQKIMQNNCAVFRTGEVLDEGKELINKTWNGLDDIKINDRSLIWNTDLVEALEWDNLIVQSVVTVESAANRKESRGSHAREDYTERDDKNWMKHTLAWIDNDERTTTIDYRPVHEYTLSNEVAYIPPKERVY
;
A
#
# COMPACT_ATOMS: atom_id res chain seq x y z
N MET A 1 2.84 -7.43 -11.98
CA MET A 1 2.06 -6.62 -11.01
C MET A 1 0.85 -7.38 -10.44
N GLN A 2 -0.26 -7.56 -11.18
CA GLN A 2 -1.52 -8.11 -10.63
C GLN A 2 -1.36 -9.44 -9.87
N LYS A 3 -0.66 -10.43 -10.47
CA LYS A 3 -0.41 -11.73 -9.83
C LYS A 3 0.43 -11.61 -8.55
N ILE A 4 1.39 -10.68 -8.53
CA ILE A 4 2.24 -10.42 -7.35
C ILE A 4 1.37 -9.90 -6.21
N MET A 5 0.53 -8.90 -6.48
CA MET A 5 -0.40 -8.35 -5.46
C MET A 5 -1.35 -9.43 -4.94
N GLN A 6 -1.91 -10.25 -5.83
CA GLN A 6 -2.86 -11.30 -5.46
C GLN A 6 -2.25 -12.39 -4.59
N ASN A 7 -0.99 -12.77 -4.85
CA ASN A 7 -0.32 -13.85 -4.14
C ASN A 7 0.37 -13.36 -2.86
N ASN A 8 0.94 -12.15 -2.88
CA ASN A 8 1.83 -11.67 -1.83
C ASN A 8 1.20 -10.60 -0.92
N CYS A 9 0.08 -9.98 -1.32
CA CYS A 9 -0.61 -8.96 -0.52
C CYS A 9 -2.12 -9.22 -0.46
N ALA A 10 -2.48 -10.46 -0.16
CA ALA A 10 -3.86 -10.94 -0.05
C ALA A 10 -4.55 -10.51 1.26
N VAL A 11 -5.60 -11.26 1.65
CA VAL A 11 -6.35 -11.06 2.91
C VAL A 11 -5.46 -11.31 4.12
N PHE A 12 -4.85 -12.50 4.19
CA PHE A 12 -3.88 -12.87 5.21
C PHE A 12 -2.46 -12.67 4.67
N ARG A 13 -1.57 -12.21 5.55
CA ARG A 13 -0.23 -11.78 5.19
C ARG A 13 0.76 -12.24 6.25
N THR A 14 1.99 -12.50 5.83
CA THR A 14 3.14 -12.75 6.72
C THR A 14 4.30 -11.88 6.27
N GLY A 15 5.28 -11.65 7.16
CA GLY A 15 6.48 -10.89 6.83
C GLY A 15 7.21 -11.46 5.61
N GLU A 16 7.44 -12.77 5.58
CA GLU A 16 8.13 -13.46 4.49
C GLU A 16 7.44 -13.25 3.13
N VAL A 17 6.12 -13.46 3.07
CA VAL A 17 5.33 -13.33 1.84
C VAL A 17 5.29 -11.87 1.37
N LEU A 18 5.22 -10.91 2.30
CA LEU A 18 5.23 -9.48 1.98
C LEU A 18 6.61 -9.02 1.51
N ASP A 19 7.70 -9.51 2.11
CA ASP A 19 9.07 -9.19 1.71
C ASP A 19 9.37 -9.73 0.31
N GLU A 20 8.92 -10.94 -0.03
CA GLU A 20 8.96 -11.45 -1.41
C GLU A 20 8.13 -10.55 -2.34
N GLY A 21 6.93 -10.17 -1.92
CA GLY A 21 6.06 -9.27 -2.67
C GLY A 21 6.72 -7.94 -2.98
N LYS A 22 7.44 -7.36 -2.00
CA LYS A 22 8.23 -6.13 -2.17
C LYS A 22 9.31 -6.31 -3.22
N GLU A 23 10.08 -7.39 -3.16
CA GLU A 23 11.16 -7.63 -4.13
C GLU A 23 10.60 -7.75 -5.55
N LEU A 24 9.56 -8.57 -5.73
CA LEU A 24 8.96 -8.82 -7.04
C LEU A 24 8.28 -7.58 -7.63
N ILE A 25 7.61 -6.79 -6.80
CA ILE A 25 6.91 -5.58 -7.27
C ILE A 25 7.90 -4.47 -7.63
N ASN A 26 8.96 -4.27 -6.83
CA ASN A 26 10.03 -3.31 -7.15
C ASN A 26 10.78 -3.74 -8.42
N LYS A 27 11.05 -5.04 -8.60
CA LYS A 27 11.61 -5.55 -9.85
C LYS A 27 10.71 -5.28 -11.05
N THR A 28 9.39 -5.43 -10.89
CA THR A 28 8.42 -5.10 -11.96
C THR A 28 8.46 -3.60 -12.29
N TRP A 29 8.53 -2.76 -11.27
CA TRP A 29 8.55 -1.30 -11.42
C TRP A 29 9.84 -0.80 -12.11
N ASN A 30 10.99 -1.40 -11.78
CA ASN A 30 12.26 -1.13 -12.46
C ASN A 30 12.26 -1.52 -13.96
N GLY A 31 11.31 -2.35 -14.39
CA GLY A 31 11.11 -2.68 -15.81
C GLY A 31 10.27 -1.67 -16.59
N LEU A 32 9.85 -0.55 -15.98
CA LEU A 32 9.03 0.47 -16.66
C LEU A 32 9.70 0.98 -17.95
N ASP A 33 11.02 1.16 -17.92
CA ASP A 33 11.77 1.71 -19.06
C ASP A 33 11.79 0.78 -20.29
N ASP A 34 11.45 -0.49 -20.10
CA ASP A 34 11.36 -1.49 -21.17
C ASP A 34 9.99 -1.52 -21.86
N ILE A 35 9.00 -0.75 -21.39
CA ILE A 35 7.66 -0.70 -21.98
C ILE A 35 7.71 -0.12 -23.39
N LYS A 36 6.99 -0.76 -24.32
CA LYS A 36 6.89 -0.32 -25.72
C LYS A 36 5.43 -0.20 -26.13
N ILE A 37 5.07 0.99 -26.60
CA ILE A 37 3.78 1.27 -27.23
C ILE A 37 3.94 0.95 -28.72
N ASN A 38 3.00 0.17 -29.26
CA ASN A 38 2.99 -0.25 -30.66
C ASN A 38 2.16 0.71 -31.52
N ASP A 39 0.98 1.12 -31.04
CA ASP A 39 0.15 2.10 -31.75
C ASP A 39 0.83 3.48 -31.74
N ARG A 40 0.99 4.08 -32.92
CA ARG A 40 1.62 5.39 -33.13
C ARG A 40 0.61 6.50 -33.42
N SER A 41 -0.68 6.17 -33.53
CA SER A 41 -1.75 7.16 -33.63
C SER A 41 -1.84 7.97 -32.33
N LEU A 42 -2.32 9.22 -32.41
CA LEU A 42 -2.72 9.98 -31.22
C LEU A 42 -4.24 10.02 -31.04
N ILE A 43 -5.00 9.55 -32.04
CA ILE A 43 -6.46 9.49 -32.00
C ILE A 43 -6.84 8.15 -31.39
N TRP A 44 -7.50 8.18 -30.23
CA TRP A 44 -8.01 6.98 -29.56
C TRP A 44 -6.97 5.87 -29.37
N ASN A 45 -5.72 6.25 -29.07
CA ASN A 45 -4.65 5.30 -28.82
C ASN A 45 -4.81 4.67 -27.42
N THR A 46 -5.55 3.56 -27.34
CA THR A 46 -5.78 2.85 -26.08
C THR A 46 -4.51 2.18 -25.55
N ASP A 47 -3.58 1.78 -26.43
CA ASP A 47 -2.27 1.22 -26.06
C ASP A 47 -1.47 2.23 -25.21
N LEU A 48 -1.43 3.50 -25.62
CA LEU A 48 -0.84 4.59 -24.84
C LEU A 48 -1.60 4.84 -23.52
N VAL A 49 -2.94 4.87 -23.56
CA VAL A 49 -3.74 5.13 -22.36
C VAL A 49 -3.53 4.03 -21.32
N GLU A 50 -3.56 2.76 -21.73
CA GLU A 50 -3.34 1.62 -20.85
C GLU A 50 -1.92 1.61 -20.27
N ALA A 51 -0.90 2.03 -21.05
CA ALA A 51 0.46 2.18 -20.55
C ALA A 51 0.56 3.25 -19.44
N LEU A 52 -0.14 4.38 -19.60
CA LEU A 52 -0.21 5.43 -18.58
C LEU A 52 -0.98 4.96 -17.33
N GLU A 53 -2.07 4.21 -17.52
CA GLU A 53 -2.81 3.61 -16.40
C GLU A 53 -1.97 2.58 -15.66
N TRP A 54 -1.18 1.79 -16.37
CA TRP A 54 -0.25 0.85 -15.77
C TRP A 54 0.80 1.56 -14.90
N ASP A 55 1.37 2.67 -15.38
CA ASP A 55 2.33 3.49 -14.62
C ASP A 55 1.71 4.04 -13.31
N ASN A 56 0.47 4.51 -13.38
CA ASN A 56 -0.28 4.91 -12.18
C ASN A 56 -0.46 3.73 -11.20
N LEU A 57 -0.80 2.54 -11.71
CA LEU A 57 -1.10 1.36 -10.88
C LEU A 57 0.14 0.74 -10.24
N ILE A 58 1.28 0.70 -10.93
CA ILE A 58 2.51 0.08 -10.39
C ILE A 58 3.01 0.85 -9.17
N VAL A 59 2.98 2.18 -9.23
CA VAL A 59 3.34 3.09 -8.13
C VAL A 59 2.47 2.84 -6.90
N GLN A 60 1.14 2.77 -7.08
CA GLN A 60 0.21 2.48 -5.99
C GLN A 60 0.42 1.07 -5.41
N SER A 61 0.77 0.11 -6.25
CA SER A 61 1.05 -1.27 -5.84
C SER A 61 2.30 -1.34 -4.96
N VAL A 62 3.40 -0.69 -5.38
CA VAL A 62 4.65 -0.62 -4.61
C VAL A 62 4.39 -0.01 -3.24
N VAL A 63 3.78 1.18 -3.19
CA VAL A 63 3.46 1.88 -1.93
C VAL A 63 2.60 1.02 -1.00
N THR A 64 1.64 0.29 -1.56
CA THR A 64 0.74 -0.59 -0.79
C THR A 64 1.49 -1.75 -0.14
N VAL A 65 2.35 -2.45 -0.89
CA VAL A 65 3.09 -3.61 -0.37
C VAL A 65 4.16 -3.17 0.63
N GLU A 66 4.90 -2.10 0.33
CA GLU A 66 5.88 -1.50 1.25
C GLU A 66 5.23 -1.09 2.57
N SER A 67 4.07 -0.41 2.50
CA SER A 67 3.30 -0.02 3.69
C SER A 67 2.81 -1.23 4.48
N ALA A 68 2.36 -2.29 3.81
CA ALA A 68 1.88 -3.52 4.44
C ALA A 68 3.00 -4.31 5.11
N ALA A 69 4.17 -4.42 4.48
CA ALA A 69 5.34 -5.09 5.04
C ALA A 69 5.84 -4.39 6.31
N ASN A 70 5.91 -3.06 6.24
CA ASN A 70 6.36 -2.21 7.32
C ASN A 70 5.38 -2.19 8.52
N ARG A 71 4.06 -2.29 8.29
CA ARG A 71 3.07 -2.35 9.38
C ARG A 71 3.06 -3.72 10.08
N LYS A 72 3.58 -3.77 11.31
CA LYS A 72 3.72 -4.97 12.14
C LYS A 72 2.63 -5.04 13.22
N GLU A 73 1.37 -5.03 12.80
CA GLU A 73 0.17 -5.25 13.63
C GLU A 73 -0.96 -5.85 12.75
N SER A 74 -2.07 -6.25 13.36
CA SER A 74 -3.32 -6.52 12.65
C SER A 74 -4.39 -5.50 13.02
N ARG A 75 -5.00 -4.86 12.01
CA ARG A 75 -6.07 -3.87 12.20
C ARG A 75 -6.99 -3.80 10.99
N GLY A 76 -8.28 -4.10 11.21
CA GLY A 76 -9.29 -4.03 10.14
C GLY A 76 -9.01 -5.03 9.03
N SER A 77 -8.81 -4.56 7.80
CA SER A 77 -8.52 -5.40 6.64
C SER A 77 -7.04 -5.78 6.49
N HIS A 78 -6.16 -5.18 7.29
CA HIS A 78 -4.75 -5.58 7.34
C HIS A 78 -4.57 -6.65 8.40
N ALA A 79 -4.48 -7.91 7.99
CA ALA A 79 -4.31 -9.06 8.86
C ALA A 79 -2.93 -9.71 8.63
N ARG A 80 -2.10 -9.67 9.67
CA ARG A 80 -0.75 -10.25 9.73
C ARG A 80 -0.79 -11.48 10.62
N GLU A 81 -0.54 -12.67 10.07
CA GLU A 81 -0.53 -13.91 10.85
C GLU A 81 0.69 -13.99 11.80
N ASP A 82 1.76 -13.27 11.46
CA ASP A 82 2.94 -13.09 12.31
C ASP A 82 2.78 -11.95 13.34
N TYR A 83 1.71 -11.15 13.24
CA TYR A 83 1.34 -10.08 14.18
C TYR A 83 -0.19 -10.02 14.33
N THR A 84 -0.79 -11.00 14.99
CA THR A 84 -2.26 -11.21 15.03
C THR A 84 -3.01 -10.15 15.82
N GLU A 85 -2.35 -9.52 16.80
CA GLU A 85 -2.98 -8.57 17.70
C GLU A 85 -2.94 -7.14 17.17
N ARG A 86 -3.90 -6.34 17.63
CA ARG A 86 -3.93 -4.90 17.43
C ARG A 86 -2.97 -4.21 18.38
N ASP A 87 -2.14 -3.31 17.88
CA ASP A 87 -1.17 -2.57 18.70
C ASP A 87 -1.47 -1.07 18.70
N ASP A 88 -2.32 -0.66 19.64
CA ASP A 88 -2.70 0.76 19.79
C ASP A 88 -1.55 1.62 20.33
N LYS A 89 -0.50 1.04 20.91
CA LYS A 89 0.63 1.83 21.45
C LYS A 89 1.57 2.28 20.35
N ASN A 90 1.92 1.38 19.43
CA ASN A 90 2.92 1.67 18.40
C ASN A 90 2.31 2.02 17.03
N TRP A 91 1.08 1.57 16.76
CA TRP A 91 0.49 1.60 15.41
C TRP A 91 -0.85 2.32 15.31
N MET A 92 -1.30 3.02 16.36
CA MET A 92 -2.43 3.96 16.28
C MET A 92 -2.02 5.27 15.58
N LYS A 93 -1.70 5.14 14.30
CA LYS A 93 -1.19 6.20 13.43
C LYS A 93 -1.55 5.91 11.97
N HIS A 94 -1.66 6.97 11.19
CA HIS A 94 -1.80 6.87 9.75
C HIS A 94 -0.43 6.66 9.11
N THR A 95 -0.33 5.70 8.19
CA THR A 95 0.84 5.56 7.33
C THR A 95 0.76 6.62 6.24
N LEU A 96 1.81 7.41 6.10
CA LEU A 96 2.03 8.32 4.98
C LEU A 96 3.18 7.75 4.17
N ALA A 97 2.99 7.63 2.86
CA ALA A 97 3.99 7.08 1.97
C ALA A 97 4.20 8.02 0.80
N TRP A 98 5.47 8.26 0.49
CA TRP A 98 5.92 9.05 -0.65
C TRP A 98 6.73 8.17 -1.55
N ILE A 99 6.57 8.37 -2.84
CA ILE A 99 7.33 7.67 -3.86
C ILE A 99 8.20 8.67 -4.61
N ASP A 100 9.45 8.29 -4.84
CA ASP A 100 10.31 8.95 -5.81
C ASP A 100 10.33 8.09 -7.06
N ASN A 101 9.74 8.60 -8.14
CA ASN A 101 9.65 7.86 -9.40
C ASN A 101 11.00 7.75 -10.10
N ASP A 102 11.88 8.75 -9.96
CA ASP A 102 13.16 8.79 -10.66
C ASP A 102 14.18 7.91 -9.93
N GLU A 103 14.22 7.99 -8.59
CA GLU A 103 15.11 7.17 -7.77
C GLU A 103 14.57 5.75 -7.53
N ARG A 104 13.31 5.49 -7.90
CA ARG A 104 12.59 4.24 -7.64
C ARG A 104 12.59 3.86 -6.16
N THR A 105 12.36 4.83 -5.28
CA THR A 105 12.35 4.63 -3.83
C THR A 105 10.99 4.95 -3.21
N THR A 106 10.73 4.36 -2.05
CA THR A 106 9.54 4.67 -1.23
C THR A 106 9.99 5.09 0.17
N THR A 107 9.48 6.21 0.65
CA THR A 107 9.70 6.70 2.01
C THR A 107 8.40 6.63 2.80
N ILE A 108 8.46 6.13 4.02
CA ILE A 108 7.31 6.02 4.91
C ILE A 108 7.53 6.90 6.14
N ASP A 109 6.50 7.65 6.48
CA ASP A 109 6.38 8.36 7.74
C ASP A 109 4.96 8.20 8.29
N TYR A 110 4.66 8.83 9.41
CA TYR A 110 3.40 8.68 10.10
C TYR A 110 2.87 10.00 10.60
N ARG A 111 1.54 10.05 10.72
CA ARG A 111 0.87 11.09 11.50
C ARG A 111 -0.07 10.47 12.54
N PRO A 112 -0.24 11.10 13.70
CA PRO A 112 -1.14 10.60 14.73
C PRO A 112 -2.59 10.56 14.24
N VAL A 113 -3.38 9.66 14.82
CA VAL A 113 -4.84 9.72 14.73
C VAL A 113 -5.33 10.84 15.65
N HIS A 114 -6.39 11.54 15.27
CA HIS A 114 -6.99 12.56 16.13
C HIS A 114 -7.88 11.90 17.20
N GLU A 115 -7.61 12.22 18.47
CA GLU A 115 -8.34 11.70 19.63
C GLU A 115 -9.35 12.70 20.20
N TYR A 116 -9.89 13.58 19.36
CA TYR A 116 -10.81 14.65 19.76
C TYR A 116 -11.98 14.79 18.79
N THR A 117 -13.09 15.31 19.31
CA THR A 117 -14.29 15.67 18.54
C THR A 117 -14.31 17.18 18.27
N LEU A 118 -15.17 17.64 17.35
CA LEU A 118 -15.30 19.06 17.00
C LEU A 118 -16.16 19.85 18.01
N SER A 119 -16.93 19.16 18.86
CA SER A 119 -17.82 19.76 19.86
C SER A 119 -17.93 18.90 21.12
N ASN A 120 -18.45 19.48 22.19
CA ASN A 120 -18.70 18.79 23.46
C ASN A 120 -20.03 18.00 23.48
N GLU A 121 -20.75 17.95 22.36
CA GLU A 121 -22.03 17.22 22.27
C GLU A 121 -21.81 15.70 22.33
N VAL A 122 -20.65 15.24 21.86
CA VAL A 122 -20.25 13.83 21.88
C VAL A 122 -18.81 13.74 22.37
N ALA A 123 -18.60 12.91 23.41
CA ALA A 123 -17.26 12.61 23.91
C ALA A 123 -16.49 11.72 22.94
N TYR A 124 -15.16 11.85 22.93
CA TYR A 124 -14.28 10.92 22.19
C TYR A 124 -14.54 9.47 22.66
N ILE A 125 -14.62 8.56 21.70
CA ILE A 125 -14.80 7.13 21.95
C ILE A 125 -13.42 6.48 21.98
N PRO A 126 -12.87 6.14 23.16
CA PRO A 126 -11.56 5.53 23.24
C PRO A 126 -11.54 4.15 22.58
N PRO A 127 -10.39 3.71 22.03
CA PRO A 127 -10.27 2.41 21.41
C PRO A 127 -10.64 1.29 22.40
N LYS A 128 -11.48 0.38 21.94
CA LYS A 128 -11.82 -0.87 22.64
C LYS A 128 -11.64 -2.05 21.68
N GLU A 129 -11.53 -3.24 22.24
CA GLU A 129 -11.56 -4.46 21.43
C GLU A 129 -12.84 -4.49 20.57
N ARG A 130 -12.70 -4.91 19.32
CA ARG A 130 -13.81 -4.94 18.35
C ARG A 130 -14.17 -6.40 18.09
N VAL A 131 -15.29 -6.82 18.67
CA VAL A 131 -15.92 -8.14 18.45
C VAL A 131 -17.31 -7.89 17.87
N TYR A 132 -17.71 -8.69 16.89
CA TYR A 132 -18.97 -8.53 16.15
C TYR A 132 -20.01 -9.58 16.55
#